data_AF-A0A972ESY1-F1
#
_entry.id   AF-A0A972ESY1-F1
#
_cell.length_a   1.000
_cell.length_b   1.000
_cell.length_c   1.000
_cell.angle_alpha   90.00
_cell.angle_beta   90.00
_cell.angle_gamma   90.00
#
_symmetry.space_group_name_H-M   'P 1'
#
loop_
_entity.id
_entity.type
_entity.pdbx_description
1 polymer ?
#
loop_
_entity_poly.entity_id
_entity_poly.type
_entity_poly.pdbx_seq_one_letter_code
_entity_poly.pdbx_strand_id
1 'polypeptide(L)'
;MRKTRVRVDELLAAGKVDEAEAYMEARRQFFWEQGYGLRKLNQAYFAFYGSYNDQPGGGASGSDPVGPAVRRLWARSPDLKTFIATIRGVRSFEDLQEKLSRQP
;
A
#
# COMPACT_ATOMS: atom_id res chain seq x y z
N MET A 1 10.20 2.91 -9.66
CA MET A 1 9.83 2.45 -8.30
C MET A 1 10.14 0.96 -8.00
N ARG A 2 10.48 0.14 -9.00
CA ARG A 2 10.74 -1.32 -8.85
C ARG A 2 11.74 -1.70 -7.73
N LYS A 3 12.89 -1.03 -7.64
CA LYS A 3 13.91 -1.32 -6.59
C LYS A 3 13.33 -1.20 -5.19
N THR A 4 12.55 -0.15 -4.94
CA THR A 4 11.88 0.02 -3.64
C THR A 4 10.91 -1.13 -3.41
N ARG A 5 10.11 -1.50 -4.41
CA ARG A 5 9.12 -2.58 -4.29
C ARG A 5 9.74 -3.93 -3.94
N VAL A 6 10.78 -4.35 -4.67
CA VAL A 6 11.46 -5.64 -4.45
C VAL A 6 12.01 -5.71 -3.03
N ARG A 7 12.70 -4.66 -2.57
CA ARG A 7 13.28 -4.65 -1.23
C ARG A 7 12.23 -4.66 -0.12
N VAL A 8 11.14 -3.93 -0.33
CA VAL A 8 10.02 -3.90 0.60
C VAL A 8 9.34 -5.26 0.69
N ASP A 9 9.15 -5.96 -0.44
CA ASP A 9 8.58 -7.31 -0.46
C ASP A 9 9.47 -8.32 0.27
N GLU A 10 10.80 -8.25 0.10
CA GLU A 10 11.75 -9.08 0.86
C GLU A 10 11.64 -8.86 2.37
N LEU A 11 11.58 -7.60 2.81
CA LEU A 11 11.49 -7.25 4.22
C LEU A 11 10.17 -7.73 4.83
N LEU A 12 9.06 -7.54 4.11
CA LEU A 12 7.75 -8.04 4.54
C LEU A 12 7.69 -9.56 4.60
N ALA A 13 8.24 -10.25 3.59
CA ALA A 13 8.29 -11.72 3.58
C ALA A 13 9.10 -12.27 4.76
N ALA A 14 10.09 -11.52 5.25
CA ALA A 14 10.86 -11.83 6.45
C ALA A 14 10.19 -11.38 7.77
N GLY A 15 8.97 -10.83 7.73
CA GLY A 15 8.25 -10.30 8.91
C GLY A 15 8.79 -8.98 9.46
N LYS A 16 9.71 -8.32 8.75
CA LYS A 16 10.40 -7.08 9.18
C LYS A 16 9.60 -5.84 8.79
N VAL A 17 8.43 -5.67 9.41
CA VAL A 17 7.48 -4.59 9.08
C VAL A 17 8.09 -3.20 9.29
N ASP A 18 8.69 -2.94 10.47
CA ASP A 18 9.27 -1.64 10.79
C ASP A 18 10.41 -1.26 9.85
N GLU A 19 11.26 -2.22 9.47
CA GLU A 19 12.34 -2.01 8.50
C GLU A 19 11.79 -1.66 7.11
N ALA A 20 10.69 -2.31 6.70
CA ALA A 20 10.03 -2.02 5.44
C ALA A 20 9.45 -0.60 5.43
N GLU A 21 8.79 -0.18 6.52
CA GLU A 21 8.24 1.17 6.66
C GLU A 21 9.33 2.24 6.69
N ALA A 22 10.39 2.04 7.47
CA ALA A 22 11.53 2.95 7.53
C ALA A 22 12.21 3.09 6.16
N TYR A 23 12.38 1.98 5.43
CA TYR A 23 12.95 2.02 4.09
C TYR A 23 12.04 2.79 3.10
N MET A 24 10.71 2.61 3.16
CA MET A 24 9.79 3.38 2.31
C MET A 24 9.83 4.88 2.62
N GLU A 25 9.92 5.27 3.89
CA GLU A 25 10.05 6.68 4.27
C GLU A 25 11.39 7.27 3.80
N ALA A 26 12.50 6.56 3.97
CA ALA A 26 13.80 7.00 3.45
C ALA A 26 13.77 7.20 1.93
N ARG A 27 13.10 6.30 1.20
CA ARG A 27 12.90 6.46 -0.25
C ARG A 27 12.00 7.65 -0.58
N ARG A 28 10.95 7.92 0.20
CA ARG A 28 10.08 9.10 0.03
C ARG A 28 10.87 10.40 0.18
N GLN A 29 11.72 10.51 1.20
CA GLN A 29 12.57 11.67 1.44
C GLN A 29 13.55 11.89 0.30
N PHE A 30 14.22 10.82 -0.16
CA PHE A 30 15.09 10.89 -1.34
C PHE A 30 14.35 11.45 -2.57
N PHE A 31 13.12 10.99 -2.85
CA PHE A 31 12.35 11.53 -3.97
C PHE A 31 11.98 13.00 -3.78
N TRP A 32 11.68 13.41 -2.54
CA TRP A 32 11.39 14.80 -2.22
C TRP A 32 12.58 15.72 -2.50
N GLU A 33 13.79 15.30 -2.11
CA GLU A 33 15.04 16.02 -2.39
C GLU A 33 15.31 16.15 -3.89
N GLN A 34 14.88 15.16 -4.68
CA GLN A 34 14.99 15.17 -6.14
C GLN A 34 13.82 15.92 -6.83
N GLY A 35 12.98 16.64 -6.08
CA GLY A 35 11.88 17.45 -6.62
C GLY A 35 10.56 16.71 -6.84
N TYR A 36 10.45 15.44 -6.43
CA TYR A 36 9.23 14.65 -6.51
C TYR A 36 8.48 14.67 -5.16
N GLY A 37 7.46 15.52 -5.06
CA GLY A 37 6.64 15.73 -3.85
C GLY A 37 5.71 14.57 -3.47
N LEU A 38 6.27 13.40 -3.15
CA LEU A 38 5.50 12.24 -2.70
C LEU A 38 4.99 12.45 -1.27
N ARG A 39 3.66 12.55 -1.11
CA ARG A 39 3.00 12.71 0.19
C ARG A 39 3.23 11.53 1.12
N LYS A 40 3.11 10.29 0.63
CA LYS A 40 3.28 9.04 1.40
C LYS A 40 3.69 7.91 0.48
N LEU A 41 4.63 7.07 0.93
CA LEU A 41 5.02 5.84 0.27
C LEU A 41 4.72 4.66 1.23
N ASN A 42 3.80 3.79 0.85
CA ASN A 42 3.40 2.61 1.63
C ASN A 42 3.02 1.45 0.68
N GLN A 43 2.59 0.30 1.22
CA GLN A 43 2.15 -0.81 0.36
C GLN A 43 0.99 -0.42 -0.56
N ALA A 44 0.00 0.29 -0.04
CA ALA A 44 -1.14 0.75 -0.84
C ALA A 44 -0.68 1.60 -2.04
N TYR A 45 0.32 2.46 -1.89
CA TYR A 45 0.92 3.19 -3.02
C TYR A 45 1.37 2.21 -4.11
N PHE A 46 2.09 1.15 -3.76
CA PHE A 46 2.48 0.13 -4.75
C PHE A 46 1.31 -0.66 -5.33
N ALA A 47 0.25 -0.92 -4.55
CA ALA A 47 -0.97 -1.57 -5.05
C ALA A 47 -1.69 -0.74 -6.13
N PHE A 48 -1.71 0.60 -5.98
CA PHE A 48 -2.38 1.52 -6.92
C PHE A 48 -1.50 1.88 -8.11
N TYR A 49 -0.18 1.90 -7.92
CA TYR A 49 0.80 2.31 -8.93
C TYR A 49 1.65 1.13 -9.46
N GLY A 50 1.15 -0.10 -9.35
CA GLY A 50 1.87 -1.35 -9.64
C GLY A 50 2.41 -1.52 -11.07
N SER A 51 2.16 -0.57 -11.97
CA SER A 51 2.58 -0.58 -13.37
C SER A 51 3.89 0.16 -13.66
N TYR A 52 4.65 0.65 -12.68
CA TYR A 52 5.92 1.36 -12.95
C TYR A 52 7.09 0.47 -13.46
N ASN A 53 6.81 -0.65 -14.12
CA ASN A 53 7.74 -1.31 -15.02
C ASN A 53 7.47 -0.82 -16.46
N ASP A 54 8.51 -0.32 -17.13
CA ASP A 54 8.58 0.08 -18.55
C ASP A 54 8.35 -1.08 -19.55
N GLN A 55 7.46 -2.03 -19.27
CA GLN A 55 7.10 -3.09 -20.21
C GLN A 55 5.57 -3.15 -20.39
N PRO A 56 5.07 -3.07 -21.64
CA PRO A 56 3.66 -3.32 -21.92
C PRO A 56 3.37 -4.78 -21.53
N GLY A 57 2.57 -4.99 -20.49
CA GLY A 57 2.28 -6.33 -19.97
C GLY A 57 2.06 -6.44 -18.46
N GLY A 58 2.20 -5.36 -17.68
CA GLY A 58 1.72 -5.35 -16.28
C GLY A 58 2.41 -6.36 -15.35
N GLY A 59 3.65 -6.74 -15.66
CA GLY A 59 4.42 -7.71 -14.89
C GLY A 59 5.16 -7.05 -13.73
N ALA A 60 4.43 -6.78 -12.63
CA ALA A 60 4.93 -6.79 -11.24
C ALA A 60 3.84 -6.28 -10.26
N SER A 61 2.58 -6.63 -10.48
CA SER A 61 1.64 -6.68 -9.36
C SER A 61 2.10 -7.83 -8.47
N GLY A 62 3.01 -7.55 -7.52
CA GLY A 62 3.36 -8.52 -6.49
C GLY A 62 2.10 -9.01 -5.76
N SER A 63 2.23 -10.04 -4.94
CA SER A 63 1.12 -10.62 -4.14
C SER A 63 0.63 -9.68 -3.04
N ASP A 64 0.40 -8.40 -3.33
CA ASP A 64 -0.03 -7.39 -2.38
C ASP A 64 -1.47 -7.67 -1.93
N PRO A 65 -1.69 -8.05 -0.65
CA PRO A 65 -3.00 -8.38 -0.14
C PRO A 65 -3.90 -7.15 0.07
N VAL A 66 -3.35 -5.93 -0.01
CA VAL A 66 -4.06 -4.68 0.24
C VAL A 66 -5.19 -4.48 -0.76
N GLY A 67 -4.93 -4.65 -2.06
CA GLY A 67 -5.95 -4.44 -3.11
C GLY A 67 -7.20 -5.30 -2.91
N PRO A 68 -7.08 -6.63 -2.78
CA PRO A 68 -8.21 -7.51 -2.44
C PRO A 68 -8.89 -7.17 -1.10
N ALA A 69 -8.15 -6.71 -0.09
CA ALA A 69 -8.72 -6.32 1.20
C ALA A 69 -9.55 -5.02 1.10
N VAL A 70 -9.06 -4.01 0.37
CA VAL A 70 -9.79 -2.76 0.10
C VAL A 70 -11.08 -3.03 -0.68
N ARG A 71 -11.03 -3.92 -1.69
CA ARG A 71 -12.25 -4.33 -2.43
C ARG A 71 -13.27 -5.02 -1.53
N ARG A 72 -12.83 -5.85 -0.59
CA ARG A 72 -13.72 -6.47 0.41
C ARG A 72 -14.34 -5.43 1.34
N LEU A 73 -13.56 -4.45 1.79
CA LEU A 73 -14.08 -3.38 2.65
C LEU A 73 -15.12 -2.54 1.90
N TRP A 74 -14.88 -2.27 0.62
CA TRP A 74 -15.84 -1.61 -0.26
C TRP A 74 -17.14 -2.41 -0.37
N ALA A 75 -17.05 -3.72 -0.67
CA ALA A 75 -18.23 -4.58 -0.84
C ALA A 75 -19.09 -4.71 0.44
N ARG A 76 -18.50 -4.54 1.62
CA ARG A 76 -19.21 -4.56 2.92
C ARG A 76 -19.70 -3.18 3.36
N SER A 77 -19.32 -2.12 2.65
CA SER A 77 -19.75 -0.76 2.99
C SER A 77 -21.15 -0.51 2.43
N PRO A 78 -22.09 0.05 3.22
CA PRO A 78 -23.45 0.31 2.75
C PRO A 78 -23.51 1.40 1.67
N ASP A 79 -22.53 2.31 1.66
CA ASP A 79 -22.45 3.42 0.72
C ASP A 79 -21.02 4.00 0.63
N LEU A 80 -20.80 4.87 -0.35
CA LEU A 80 -19.52 5.54 -0.59
C LEU A 80 -19.05 6.40 0.58
N LYS A 81 -19.95 7.13 1.24
CA LYS A 81 -19.60 8.00 2.37
C LYS A 81 -19.09 7.17 3.54
N THR A 82 -19.75 6.07 3.85
CA THR A 82 -19.35 5.13 4.91
C THR A 82 -18.00 4.48 4.60
N PHE A 83 -17.78 4.06 3.36
CA PHE A 83 -16.49 3.53 2.92
C PHE A 83 -15.36 4.55 3.10
N ILE A 84 -15.53 5.77 2.58
CA ILE A 84 -14.51 6.83 2.65
C ILE A 84 -14.22 7.23 4.11
N ALA A 85 -15.25 7.35 4.95
CA ALA A 85 -15.09 7.63 6.38
C ALA A 85 -14.32 6.52 7.12
N THR A 86 -14.48 5.27 6.68
CA THR A 86 -13.81 4.11 7.28
C THR A 86 -12.35 4.00 6.83
N ILE A 87 -12.10 4.12 5.52
CA ILE A 87 -10.76 3.91 4.94
C ILE A 87 -9.81 5.09 5.18
N ARG A 88 -10.31 6.33 5.37
CA ARG A 88 -9.45 7.51 5.64
C ARG A 88 -8.59 7.37 6.90
N GLY A 89 -9.01 6.53 7.85
CA GLY A 89 -8.31 6.28 9.10
C GLY A 89 -7.32 5.12 9.04
N VAL A 90 -7.28 4.35 7.94
CA VAL A 90 -6.39 3.19 7.78
C VAL A 90 -4.97 3.68 7.51
N ARG A 91 -4.05 3.35 8.40
CA ARG A 91 -2.64 3.74 8.30
C ARG A 91 -1.73 2.57 7.99
N SER A 92 -2.10 1.37 8.43
CA SER A 92 -1.39 0.10 8.22
C SER A 92 -2.30 -0.96 7.55
N PHE A 93 -1.71 -2.10 7.15
CA PHE A 93 -2.50 -3.25 6.69
C PHE A 93 -3.29 -3.89 7.84
N GLU A 94 -2.74 -3.87 9.06
CA GLU A 94 -3.41 -4.35 10.27
C GLU A 94 -4.69 -3.54 10.57
N ASP A 95 -4.64 -2.21 10.46
CA ASP A 95 -5.82 -1.35 10.61
C ASP A 95 -6.93 -1.73 9.61
N LEU A 96 -6.53 -2.11 8.38
CA LEU A 96 -7.46 -2.54 7.34
C LEU A 96 -8.09 -3.89 7.72
N GLN A 97 -7.30 -4.83 8.25
CA GLN A 97 -7.78 -6.12 8.71
C GLN A 97 -8.71 -5.99 9.92
N GLU A 98 -8.39 -5.12 10.88
CA GLU A 98 -9.22 -4.83 12.06
C GLU A 98 -10.58 -4.24 11.67
N LYS A 99 -10.61 -3.33 10.69
CA LYS A 99 -11.88 -2.78 10.18
C LYS A 99 -12.70 -3.83 9.43
N LEU A 100 -12.05 -4.75 8.73
CA LEU A 100 -12.70 -5.88 8.06
C LEU A 100 -13.26 -6.92 9.04
N SER A 101 -12.65 -7.10 10.22
CA SER A 101 -13.15 -8.04 11.23
C SER A 101 -14.26 -7.47 12.12
N ARG A 102 -14.34 -6.14 12.26
CA ARG A 102 -15.34 -5.45 13.09
C ARG A 102 -16.65 -5.10 12.38
N GLN A 103 -16.71 -5.10 11.06
CA GLN A 103 -17.97 -4.85 10.34
C GLN A 103 -18.81 -6.14 10.27
N PRO A 104 -20.07 -6.13 10.75
CA PRO A 104 -20.99 -7.26 10.63
C PRO A 104 -21.34 -7.57 9.16
#